data_AF-A0A524JQI4-F1
#
_entry.id   AF-A0A524JQI4-F1
#
_cell.length_a   1.000
_cell.length_b   1.000
_cell.length_c   1.000
_cell.angle_alpha   90.00
_cell.angle_beta   90.00
_cell.angle_gamma   90.00
#
_symmetry.space_group_name_H-M   'P 1'
#
loop_
_entity.id
_entity.type
_entity.pdbx_description
1 polymer ?
#
loop_
_entity_poly.entity_id
_entity_poly.type
_entity_poly.pdbx_seq_one_letter_code
_entity_poly.pdbx_strand_id
1 'polypeptide(L)'
;LWLYRFFAFIMLPHRNHRESRLLFVREAKKLYRQEFIKWFKLTSEINPLLRLFRSADIKIPTLYVMGGEDYLFLPSIKKVVQNHSMSSLVMIEYCGHVVNVEQPLLFNNIVIGYLNNVTR
;
A
#
# COMPACT_ATOMS: atom_id res chain seq x y z
N LEU A 1 -4.71 -2.17 -23.23
CA LEU A 1 -5.86 -2.28 -22.29
C LEU A 1 -5.83 -3.54 -21.44
N TRP A 2 -5.58 -4.73 -22.02
CA TRP A 2 -5.55 -6.00 -21.28
C TRP A 2 -4.50 -6.04 -20.17
N LEU A 3 -3.28 -5.55 -20.44
CA LEU A 3 -2.17 -5.53 -19.47
C LEU A 3 -2.54 -4.87 -18.13
N TYR A 4 -3.12 -3.67 -18.17
CA TYR A 4 -3.48 -2.93 -16.96
C TYR A 4 -4.61 -3.60 -16.17
N ARG A 5 -5.59 -4.18 -16.87
CA ARG A 5 -6.68 -4.93 -16.24
C ARG A 5 -6.14 -6.18 -15.55
N PHE A 6 -5.24 -6.91 -16.21
CA PHE A 6 -4.60 -8.09 -15.65
C PHE A 6 -3.85 -7.76 -14.35
N PHE A 7 -2.98 -6.74 -14.36
CA PHE A 7 -2.27 -6.32 -13.15
C PHE A 7 -3.21 -5.81 -12.05
N ALA A 8 -4.28 -5.11 -12.39
CA ALA A 8 -5.27 -4.68 -11.42
C ALA A 8 -5.90 -5.87 -10.68
N PHE A 9 -6.22 -6.97 -11.38
CA PHE A 9 -6.78 -8.17 -10.75
C PHE A 9 -5.78 -8.98 -9.95
N ILE A 10 -4.50 -8.94 -10.31
CA ILE A 10 -3.45 -9.50 -9.46
C ILE A 10 -3.43 -8.74 -8.14
N MET A 11 -3.16 -7.44 -8.18
CA MET A 11 -2.95 -6.66 -6.95
C MET A 11 -4.22 -6.52 -6.08
N LEU A 12 -5.40 -6.55 -6.71
CA LEU A 12 -6.69 -6.32 -6.07
C LEU A 12 -7.66 -7.44 -6.46
N PRO A 13 -7.57 -8.65 -5.89
CA PRO A 13 -8.27 -9.82 -6.39
C PRO A 13 -9.73 -9.92 -5.91
N HIS A 14 -10.09 -9.31 -4.78
CA HIS A 14 -11.42 -9.49 -4.17
C HIS A 14 -12.48 -8.60 -4.82
N ARG A 15 -13.75 -9.02 -4.73
CA ARG A 15 -14.86 -8.33 -5.42
C ARG A 15 -15.06 -6.89 -4.94
N ASN A 16 -14.94 -6.66 -3.65
CA ASN A 16 -15.00 -5.35 -2.98
C ASN A 16 -13.94 -4.36 -3.49
N HIS A 17 -12.79 -4.80 -4.02
CA HIS A 17 -11.75 -3.90 -4.56
C HIS A 17 -12.08 -3.30 -5.94
N ARG A 18 -13.34 -3.40 -6.40
CA ARG A 18 -13.74 -3.01 -7.76
C ARG A 18 -13.45 -1.55 -8.06
N GLU A 19 -13.70 -0.65 -7.11
CA GLU A 19 -13.46 0.78 -7.28
C GLU A 19 -11.97 1.07 -7.49
N SER A 20 -11.11 0.53 -6.61
CA SER A 20 -9.66 0.59 -6.73
C SER A 20 -9.15 0.07 -8.06
N ARG A 21 -9.68 -1.07 -8.55
CA ARG A 21 -9.31 -1.60 -9.87
C ARG A 21 -9.70 -0.67 -11.01
N LEU A 22 -10.91 -0.11 -10.98
CA LEU A 22 -11.38 0.80 -12.02
C LEU A 22 -10.54 2.08 -12.04
N LEU A 23 -10.23 2.62 -10.86
CA LEU A 23 -9.34 3.76 -10.69
C LEU A 23 -7.95 3.45 -11.25
N PHE A 24 -7.32 2.34 -10.83
CA PHE A 24 -6.00 1.94 -11.32
C PHE A 24 -5.97 1.83 -12.84
N VAL A 25 -6.95 1.15 -13.45
CA VAL A 25 -7.01 1.00 -14.91
C VAL A 25 -7.21 2.35 -15.61
N ARG A 26 -8.02 3.25 -15.04
CA ARG A 26 -8.25 4.59 -15.61
C ARG A 26 -6.97 5.43 -15.57
N GLU A 27 -6.26 5.42 -14.46
CA GLU A 27 -5.04 6.22 -14.29
C GLU A 27 -3.85 5.60 -15.07
N ALA A 28 -3.71 4.27 -15.07
CA ALA A 28 -2.65 3.58 -15.83
C ALA A 28 -2.77 3.78 -17.35
N LYS A 29 -3.99 4.04 -17.88
CA LYS A 29 -4.19 4.40 -19.29
C LYS A 29 -3.60 5.76 -19.65
N LYS A 30 -3.49 6.68 -18.71
CA LYS A 30 -2.90 8.01 -18.93
C LYS A 30 -1.38 7.93 -19.06
N LEU A 31 -0.77 6.83 -18.58
CA LEU A 31 0.65 6.55 -18.78
C LEU A 31 0.87 5.90 -20.16
N TYR A 32 1.84 6.44 -20.91
CA TYR A 32 2.33 5.77 -22.12
C TYR A 32 2.86 4.38 -21.76
N ARG A 33 2.55 3.36 -22.59
CA ARG A 33 2.95 1.95 -22.34
C ARG A 33 4.45 1.79 -22.09
N GLN A 34 5.29 2.58 -22.77
CA GLN A 34 6.74 2.55 -22.56
C GLN A 34 7.11 3.00 -21.15
N GLU A 35 6.49 4.06 -20.65
CA GLU A 35 6.69 4.55 -19.29
C GLU A 35 6.21 3.53 -18.25
N PHE A 36 5.04 2.90 -18.48
CA PHE A 36 4.58 1.82 -17.61
C PHE A 36 5.60 0.69 -17.50
N ILE A 37 6.24 0.28 -18.60
CA ILE A 37 7.27 -0.76 -18.59
C ILE A 37 8.52 -0.29 -17.84
N LYS A 38 8.94 0.97 -17.99
CA LYS A 38 10.08 1.54 -17.25
C LYS A 38 9.81 1.53 -15.73
N TRP A 39 8.66 2.05 -15.32
CA TRP A 39 8.22 2.03 -13.92
C TRP A 39 8.12 0.60 -13.38
N PHE A 40 7.59 -0.33 -14.17
CA PHE A 40 7.52 -1.74 -13.78
C PHE A 40 8.91 -2.36 -13.59
N LYS A 41 9.88 -2.09 -14.48
CA LYS A 41 11.25 -2.56 -14.30
C LYS A 41 11.87 -2.05 -13.00
N LEU A 42 11.68 -0.77 -12.68
CA LEU A 42 12.15 -0.19 -11.41
C LEU A 42 11.60 -0.92 -10.18
N THR A 43 10.37 -1.46 -10.23
CA THR A 43 9.82 -2.25 -9.10
C THR A 43 10.66 -3.48 -8.76
N SER A 44 11.33 -4.11 -9.74
CA SER A 44 12.22 -5.24 -9.50
C SER A 44 13.50 -4.85 -8.74
N GLU A 45 13.97 -3.61 -8.92
CA GLU A 45 15.14 -3.04 -8.24
C GLU A 45 14.80 -2.54 -6.82
N ILE A 46 13.53 -2.28 -6.55
CA ILE A 46 13.04 -1.78 -5.25
C ILE A 46 13.07 -2.89 -4.17
N ASN A 47 12.86 -4.17 -4.53
CA ASN A 47 12.75 -5.25 -3.53
C ASN A 47 14.00 -5.44 -2.64
N PRO A 48 15.23 -5.46 -3.18
CA PRO A 48 16.45 -5.46 -2.37
C PRO A 48 16.57 -4.26 -1.44
N LEU A 49 16.19 -3.07 -1.92
CA LEU A 49 16.23 -1.83 -1.14
C LEU A 49 15.22 -1.85 0.01
N LEU A 50 13.99 -2.30 -0.24
CA LEU A 50 12.98 -2.50 0.80
C LEU A 50 13.45 -3.49 1.86
N ARG A 51 14.17 -4.55 1.46
CA ARG A 51 14.74 -5.51 2.42
C ARG A 51 15.76 -4.84 3.35
N LEU A 52 16.61 -3.95 2.83
CA LEU A 52 17.56 -3.18 3.64
C LEU A 52 16.83 -2.30 4.66
N PHE A 53 15.87 -1.48 4.21
CA PHE A 53 15.11 -0.61 5.12
C PHE A 53 14.31 -1.37 6.17
N ARG A 54 13.86 -2.59 5.87
CA ARG A 54 13.15 -3.45 6.85
C ARG A 54 14.09 -4.07 7.88
N SER A 55 15.39 -4.20 7.59
CA SER A 55 16.37 -4.82 8.50
C SER A 55 16.88 -3.88 9.60
N ALA A 56 16.82 -2.56 9.40
CA ALA A 56 17.24 -1.57 10.39
C ALA A 56 16.03 -1.09 11.18
N ASP A 57 16.12 -1.08 12.52
CA ASP A 57 15.08 -0.48 13.37
C ASP A 57 15.10 1.04 13.22
N ILE A 58 14.02 1.58 12.65
CA ILE A 58 13.89 3.01 12.38
C ILE A 58 13.35 3.69 13.64
N LYS A 59 14.15 4.59 14.23
CA LYS A 59 13.79 5.35 15.43
C LYS A 59 12.90 6.58 15.14
N ILE A 60 12.00 6.44 14.15
CA ILE A 60 11.06 7.48 13.74
C ILE A 60 9.65 6.94 13.96
N PRO A 61 8.76 7.65 14.66
CA PRO A 61 7.37 7.26 14.82
C PRO A 61 6.72 6.95 13.47
N THR A 62 6.36 5.69 13.23
CA THR A 62 5.80 5.23 11.96
C THR A 62 4.44 4.57 12.17
N LEU A 63 3.43 5.03 11.45
CA LEU A 63 2.12 4.38 11.40
C LEU A 63 1.93 3.72 10.04
N TYR A 64 1.66 2.43 10.05
CA TYR A 64 1.17 1.69 8.89
C TYR A 64 -0.35 1.58 8.96
N VAL A 65 -1.05 2.10 7.95
CA VAL A 65 -2.51 1.92 7.77
C VAL A 65 -2.72 1.00 6.58
N MET A 66 -3.17 -0.22 6.83
CA MET A 66 -3.22 -1.30 5.83
C MET A 66 -4.64 -1.85 5.68
N GLY A 67 -4.99 -2.29 4.49
CA GLY A 67 -6.21 -3.09 4.30
C GLY A 67 -5.98 -4.52 4.79
N GLY A 68 -6.98 -5.10 5.46
CA GLY A 68 -6.92 -6.48 5.95
C GLY A 68 -6.76 -7.52 4.83
N GLU A 69 -7.15 -7.17 3.61
CA GLU A 69 -7.08 -8.04 2.44
C GLU A 69 -5.87 -7.74 1.53
N ASP A 70 -4.96 -6.85 1.96
CA ASP A 70 -3.70 -6.56 1.24
C ASP A 70 -2.70 -7.71 1.40
N TYR A 71 -2.86 -8.74 0.58
CA TYR A 71 -1.99 -9.90 0.58
C TYR A 71 -0.55 -9.60 0.11
N LEU A 72 -0.33 -8.50 -0.60
CA LEU A 72 0.98 -8.14 -1.16
C LEU A 72 1.93 -7.62 -0.08
N PHE A 73 1.44 -6.74 0.78
CA PHE A 73 2.29 -6.01 1.72
C PHE A 73 2.01 -6.33 3.19
N LEU A 74 0.77 -6.63 3.57
CA LEU A 74 0.41 -6.84 4.98
C LEU A 74 1.27 -7.91 5.68
N PRO A 75 1.57 -9.08 5.08
CA PRO A 75 2.41 -10.08 5.75
C PRO A 75 3.81 -9.56 6.06
N SER A 76 4.38 -8.73 5.18
CA SER A 76 5.69 -8.13 5.39
C SER A 76 5.64 -7.04 6.46
N ILE A 77 4.62 -6.17 6.43
CA ILE A 77 4.46 -5.08 7.40
C ILE A 77 4.21 -5.60 8.80
N LYS A 78 3.44 -6.70 8.96
CA LYS A 78 3.27 -7.37 10.27
C LYS A 78 4.62 -7.75 10.90
N LYS A 79 5.58 -8.24 10.09
CA LYS A 79 6.93 -8.56 10.58
C LYS A 79 7.74 -7.31 10.92
N VAL A 80 7.61 -6.25 10.12
CA VAL A 80 8.29 -4.97 10.39
C VAL A 80 7.84 -4.41 11.74
N VAL A 81 6.53 -4.39 11.99
CA VAL A 81 5.97 -3.81 13.21
C VAL A 81 6.35 -4.58 14.47
N GLN A 82 6.61 -5.89 14.35
CA GLN A 82 7.15 -6.70 15.45
C GLN A 82 8.62 -6.37 15.78
N ASN A 83 9.39 -5.92 14.81
CA ASN A 83 10.83 -5.69 14.95
C ASN A 83 11.19 -4.22 15.18
N HIS A 84 10.31 -3.28 14.77
CA HIS A 84 10.60 -1.85 14.78
C HIS A 84 9.89 -1.18 15.96
N SER A 85 10.69 -0.68 16.91
CA SER A 85 10.22 -0.24 18.23
C SER A 85 9.29 0.97 18.20
N MET A 86 9.42 1.83 17.19
CA MET A 86 8.61 3.06 17.03
C MET A 86 7.56 2.92 15.92
N SER A 87 7.14 1.71 15.61
CA SER A 87 6.16 1.46 14.55
C SER A 87 4.84 0.91 15.10
N SER A 88 3.75 1.27 14.44
CA SER A 88 2.40 0.83 14.77
C SER A 88 1.64 0.42 13.50
N LEU A 89 0.67 -0.48 13.65
CA LEU A 89 -0.14 -0.99 12.55
C LEU A 89 -1.62 -0.87 12.90
N VAL A 90 -2.37 -0.23 12.01
CA VAL A 90 -3.83 -0.26 12.00
C VAL A 90 -4.29 -0.99 10.75
N MET A 91 -5.11 -2.02 10.93
CA MET A 91 -5.73 -2.77 9.85
C MET A 91 -7.19 -2.34 9.68
N ILE A 92 -7.60 -2.11 8.44
CA ILE A 92 -9.01 -1.89 8.09
C ILE A 92 -9.56 -3.16 7.47
N GLU A 93 -10.47 -3.83 8.17
CA GLU A 93 -11.11 -5.06 7.71
C GLU A 93 -11.93 -4.83 6.44
N TYR A 94 -12.08 -5.87 5.61
CA TYR A 94 -12.81 -5.84 4.35
C TYR A 94 -12.33 -4.75 3.35
N CYS A 95 -11.04 -4.42 3.40
CA CYS A 95 -10.41 -3.38 2.59
C CYS A 95 -9.15 -3.91 1.91
N GLY A 96 -8.99 -3.58 0.63
CA GLY A 96 -7.86 -3.99 -0.20
C GLY A 96 -6.60 -3.14 -0.05
N HIS A 97 -5.76 -3.19 -1.08
CA HIS A 97 -4.46 -2.53 -1.08
C HIS A 97 -4.55 -0.99 -1.08
N VAL A 98 -5.60 -0.40 -1.68
CA VAL A 98 -5.70 1.06 -1.85
C VAL A 98 -6.67 1.66 -0.81
N VAL A 99 -6.25 1.63 0.44
CA VAL A 99 -7.08 1.95 1.61
C VAL A 99 -7.70 3.34 1.56
N ASN A 100 -6.92 4.34 1.12
CA ASN A 100 -7.36 5.73 1.02
C ASN A 100 -8.43 5.96 -0.07
N VAL A 101 -8.64 5.00 -0.96
CA VAL A 101 -9.69 5.02 -1.98
C VAL A 101 -10.89 4.20 -1.52
N GLU A 102 -10.68 3.02 -0.94
CA GLU A 102 -11.77 2.13 -0.53
C GLU A 102 -12.46 2.58 0.75
N GLN A 103 -11.71 3.14 1.71
CA GLN A 103 -12.20 3.57 3.03
C GLN A 103 -11.66 4.96 3.39
N PRO A 104 -11.93 6.01 2.58
CA PRO A 104 -11.29 7.31 2.70
C PRO A 104 -11.54 8.00 4.04
N LEU A 105 -12.77 7.92 4.58
CA LEU A 105 -13.12 8.57 5.84
C LEU A 105 -12.37 7.93 7.02
N LEU A 106 -12.36 6.60 7.09
CA LEU A 106 -11.65 5.88 8.14
C LEU A 106 -10.14 6.09 8.04
N PHE A 107 -9.58 6.00 6.83
CA PHE A 107 -8.17 6.29 6.56
C PHE A 107 -7.78 7.70 7.04
N ASN A 108 -8.54 8.73 6.62
CA ASN A 108 -8.25 10.11 6.99
C ASN A 108 -8.33 10.35 8.49
N ASN A 109 -9.35 9.80 9.16
CA ASN A 109 -9.50 9.92 10.61
C ASN A 109 -8.31 9.31 11.37
N ILE A 110 -7.86 8.11 10.95
CA ILE A 110 -6.71 7.43 11.54
C ILE A 110 -5.44 8.26 11.35
N VAL A 111 -5.15 8.67 10.11
CA VAL A 111 -3.90 9.39 9.77
C VAL A 111 -3.85 10.75 10.44
N ILE A 112 -4.92 11.55 10.37
CA ILE A 112 -4.97 12.88 11.00
C ILE A 112 -4.87 12.74 12.52
N GLY A 113 -5.58 11.78 13.11
CA GLY A 113 -5.49 11.50 14.55
C GLY A 113 -4.07 11.17 14.99
N TYR A 114 -3.37 10.34 14.22
CA TYR A 114 -1.97 10.02 14.49
C TYR A 114 -1.05 11.24 14.40
N LEU A 115 -1.15 12.04 13.33
CA LEU A 115 -0.32 13.24 13.15
C LEU A 115 -0.52 14.26 14.29
N ASN A 116 -1.76 14.46 14.72
CA ASN A 116 -2.07 15.37 15.85
C ASN A 116 -1.49 14.89 17.18
N ASN A 117 -1.34 13.57 17.37
CA ASN A 117 -0.77 13.00 18.59
C ASN A 117 0.77 12.96 18.57
N VAL A 118 1.40 12.82 17.40
CA VAL A 118 2.87 12.80 17.27
C VAL A 118 3.50 14.19 17.44
N THR A 119 2.72 15.26 17.24
CA THR A 119 3.21 16.65 17.32
C THR A 119 3.11 17.24 18.74
N ARG A 120 2.75 16.44 19.75
CA ARG A 120 2.72 16.81 21.17
C ARG A 120 3.79 16.02 21.93
#